data_AF-A0A920NAK0-F1
#
_entry.id   AF-A0A920NAK0-F1
#
_cell.length_a   1.000
_cell.length_b   1.000
_cell.length_c   1.000
_cell.angle_alpha   90.00
_cell.angle_beta   90.00
_cell.angle_gamma   90.00
#
_symmetry.space_group_name_H-M   'P 1'
#
loop_
_entity.id
_entity.type
_entity.pdbx_description
1 polymer ?
#
loop_
_entity_poly.entity_id
_entity_poly.type
_entity_poly.pdbx_seq_one_letter_code
_entity_poly.pdbx_strand_id
1 'polypeptide(L)'
;MLPSAAVRNLVMDTREGSVFHEKKCREKAIQYAIDRDFVRKAVTYGYGANANDHPIGQLDPMYWADQPVINQDIELSRSYLKAAGYDASNPLEVENRRFRFQQYVRDGLGSRAVYRSH
;
A
#
# COMPACT_ATOMS: atom_id res chain seq x y z
N MET A 1 15.01 -20.69 4.32
CA MET A 1 14.74 -19.62 5.30
C MET A 1 13.32 -19.84 5.81
N LEU A 2 13.13 -19.95 7.13
CA LEU A 2 11.78 -20.08 7.69
C LEU A 2 11.04 -18.75 7.49
N PRO A 3 9.76 -18.76 7.09
CA PRO A 3 8.98 -17.53 6.96
C PRO A 3 8.87 -16.85 8.34
N SER A 4 8.94 -15.52 8.36
CA SER A 4 8.68 -14.73 9.57
C SER A 4 7.19 -14.39 9.65
N ALA A 5 6.63 -14.23 10.86
CA ALA A 5 5.27 -13.71 11.05
C ALA A 5 5.13 -12.20 10.78
N ALA A 6 6.19 -11.54 10.28
CA ALA A 6 6.19 -10.11 10.00
C ALA A 6 5.24 -9.75 8.85
N VAL A 7 4.41 -8.73 9.06
CA VAL A 7 3.50 -8.16 8.05
C VAL A 7 4.01 -6.79 7.64
N ARG A 8 3.97 -6.48 6.34
CA ARG A 8 4.25 -5.15 5.81
C ARG A 8 2.95 -4.55 5.29
N ASN A 9 2.49 -3.47 5.91
CA ASN A 9 1.27 -2.78 5.55
C ASN A 9 1.55 -1.33 5.11
N LEU A 10 0.66 -0.79 4.29
CA LEU A 10 0.56 0.64 4.05
C LEU A 10 -0.44 1.21 5.04
N VAL A 11 0.03 2.06 5.95
CA VAL A 11 -0.80 2.67 6.99
C VAL A 11 -1.36 3.99 6.47
N MET A 12 -2.68 4.16 6.60
CA MET A 12 -3.38 5.39 6.24
C MET A 12 -3.71 6.17 7.53
N ASP A 13 -3.46 7.47 7.52
CA ASP A 13 -3.80 8.33 8.65
C ASP A 13 -5.31 8.63 8.63
N THR A 14 -6.06 8.14 9.61
CA THR A 14 -7.52 8.34 9.70
C THR A 14 -7.93 9.42 10.69
N ARG A 15 -6.98 10.23 11.20
CA ARG A 15 -7.26 11.34 12.12
C ARG A 15 -8.05 12.46 11.44
N GLU A 16 -8.76 13.25 12.24
CA GLU A 16 -9.51 14.42 11.78
C GLU A 16 -8.62 15.36 10.95
N GLY A 17 -9.15 15.85 9.82
CA GLY A 17 -8.40 16.65 8.85
C GLY A 17 -7.56 15.84 7.85
N SER A 18 -7.44 14.51 8.02
CA SER A 18 -6.82 13.66 7.00
C SER A 18 -7.77 13.38 5.84
N VAL A 19 -7.19 13.24 4.65
CA VAL A 19 -7.90 12.73 3.48
C VAL A 19 -8.46 11.33 3.70
N PHE A 20 -8.05 10.55 4.70
CA PHE A 20 -8.65 9.22 4.97
C PHE A 20 -9.64 9.20 6.13
N HIS A 21 -9.91 10.33 6.78
CA HIS A 21 -10.75 10.41 7.98
C HIS A 21 -12.16 9.82 7.81
N GLU A 22 -12.91 10.28 6.80
CA GLU A 22 -14.36 10.02 6.74
C GLU A 22 -14.84 8.96 5.72
N LYS A 23 -13.96 8.38 4.89
CA LYS A 23 -14.43 7.50 3.79
C LYS A 23 -13.61 6.23 3.62
N LYS A 24 -14.25 5.11 3.97
CA LYS A 24 -13.88 3.74 3.54
C LYS A 24 -13.65 3.64 2.03
N CYS A 25 -14.31 4.49 1.23
CA CYS A 25 -14.17 4.52 -0.22
C CYS A 25 -12.73 4.88 -0.67
N ARG A 26 -12.03 5.79 0.01
CA ARG A 26 -10.65 6.16 -0.39
C ARG A 26 -9.65 5.07 -0.05
N GLU A 27 -9.82 4.42 1.10
CA GLU A 27 -9.00 3.27 1.48
C GLU A 27 -9.21 2.10 0.51
N LYS A 28 -10.48 1.80 0.18
CA LYS A 28 -10.83 0.76 -0.80
C LYS A 28 -10.30 1.08 -2.19
N ALA A 29 -10.42 2.32 -2.64
CA ALA A 29 -9.85 2.75 -3.90
C ALA A 29 -8.34 2.45 -3.97
N ILE A 30 -7.58 2.78 -2.93
CA ILE A 30 -6.14 2.48 -2.89
C ILE A 30 -5.88 0.97 -2.82
N GLN A 31 -6.66 0.21 -2.04
CA GLN A 31 -6.53 -1.26 -1.96
C GLN A 31 -6.69 -1.95 -3.32
N TYR A 32 -7.64 -1.49 -4.14
CA TYR A 32 -7.87 -2.01 -5.49
C TYR A 32 -6.92 -1.43 -6.54
N ALA A 33 -6.31 -0.26 -6.30
CA ALA A 33 -5.33 0.33 -7.21
C ALA A 33 -3.97 -0.39 -7.19
N ILE A 34 -3.66 -1.12 -6.12
CA ILE A 34 -2.34 -1.73 -5.91
C ILE A 34 -2.31 -3.18 -6.42
N ASP A 35 -1.36 -3.47 -7.30
CA ASP A 35 -0.96 -4.85 -7.63
C ASP A 35 0.03 -5.38 -6.57
N ARG A 36 -0.47 -6.24 -5.69
CA ARG A 36 0.30 -6.87 -4.61
C ARG A 36 1.41 -7.78 -5.14
N ASP A 37 1.18 -8.49 -6.25
CA ASP A 37 2.18 -9.36 -6.85
C ASP A 37 3.32 -8.57 -7.48
N PHE A 38 2.99 -7.48 -8.17
CA PHE A 38 4.00 -6.55 -8.67
C PHE A 38 4.81 -5.95 -7.52
N VAL A 39 4.16 -5.45 -6.47
CA VAL A 39 4.85 -4.89 -5.29
C VAL A 39 5.76 -5.93 -4.63
N ARG A 40 5.29 -7.16 -4.42
CA ARG A 40 6.10 -8.24 -3.86
C ARG A 40 7.31 -8.55 -4.74
N LYS A 41 7.13 -8.69 -6.05
CA LYS A 41 8.24 -8.95 -6.98
C LYS A 41 9.25 -7.80 -6.99
N ALA A 42 8.78 -6.55 -6.99
CA ALA A 42 9.63 -5.37 -7.06
C ALA A 42 10.36 -5.05 -5.74
N VAL A 43 9.70 -5.23 -4.60
CA VAL A 43 10.21 -4.80 -3.28
C VAL A 43 10.94 -5.92 -2.55
N THR A 44 10.45 -7.14 -2.64
CA THR A 44 11.02 -8.29 -1.92
C THR A 44 11.63 -9.32 -2.84
N TYR A 45 11.86 -9.01 -4.12
CA TYR A 45 12.35 -9.96 -5.12
C TYR A 45 11.51 -11.25 -5.20
N GLY A 46 10.22 -11.14 -4.87
CA GLY A 46 9.30 -12.28 -4.83
C GLY A 46 9.29 -13.06 -3.51
N TYR A 47 10.12 -12.72 -2.52
CA TYR A 47 10.09 -13.36 -1.21
C TYR A 47 8.86 -12.94 -0.38
N GLY A 48 8.27 -13.89 0.34
CA GLY A 48 7.05 -13.70 1.13
C GLY A 48 5.78 -14.04 0.34
N ALA A 49 4.63 -13.79 0.97
CA ALA A 49 3.29 -14.02 0.41
C ALA A 49 2.49 -12.72 0.37
N ASN A 50 1.51 -12.64 -0.53
CA ASN A 50 0.59 -11.51 -0.58
C ASN A 50 -0.32 -11.54 0.66
N ALA A 51 -0.44 -10.40 1.34
CA ALA A 51 -1.30 -10.27 2.51
C ALA A 51 -2.78 -10.18 2.11
N ASN A 52 -3.66 -10.75 2.93
CA ASN A 52 -5.12 -10.70 2.79
C ASN A 52 -5.76 -9.50 3.51
N ASP A 53 -4.98 -8.44 3.75
CA ASP A 53 -5.34 -7.26 4.55
C ASP A 53 -5.72 -7.56 6.02
N HIS A 54 -5.45 -8.78 6.49
CA HIS A 54 -5.49 -9.13 7.90
C HIS A 54 -4.16 -8.73 8.58
N PRO A 55 -4.17 -8.12 9.78
CA PRO A 55 -2.95 -7.62 10.42
C PRO A 55 -2.09 -8.74 11.03
N ILE A 56 -2.60 -9.97 11.10
CA ILE A 56 -1.94 -11.12 11.70
C ILE A 56 -1.19 -11.90 10.61
N GLY A 57 0.07 -12.28 10.88
CA GLY A 57 0.88 -13.09 9.96
C GLY A 57 0.44 -14.55 9.92
N GLN A 58 0.70 -15.23 8.80
CA GLN A 58 0.24 -16.60 8.52
C GLN A 58 0.70 -17.68 9.51
N LEU A 59 1.74 -17.42 10.30
CA LEU A 59 2.27 -18.37 11.29
C LEU A 59 1.62 -18.24 12.66
N ASP A 60 0.79 -17.23 12.86
CA ASP A 60 0.07 -17.03 14.10
C ASP A 60 -1.22 -17.89 14.09
N PRO A 61 -1.56 -18.60 15.18
CA PRO A 61 -2.76 -19.42 15.26
C PRO A 61 -4.08 -18.65 15.04
N MET A 62 -4.08 -17.33 15.26
CA MET A 62 -5.24 -16.46 15.05
C MET A 62 -5.30 -15.91 13.63
N TYR A 63 -4.44 -16.38 12.72
CA TYR A 63 -4.50 -16.00 11.32
C TYR A 63 -5.80 -16.49 10.67
N TRP A 64 -6.55 -15.54 10.10
CA TRP A 64 -7.76 -15.86 9.36
C TRP A 64 -7.43 -16.14 7.89
N ALA A 65 -7.27 -17.43 7.55
CA ALA A 65 -6.87 -17.87 6.21
C ALA A 65 -7.97 -17.73 5.15
N ASP A 66 -9.25 -17.76 5.55
CA ASP A 66 -10.38 -17.71 4.61
C ASP A 66 -10.68 -16.30 4.10
N GLN A 67 -10.06 -15.26 4.67
CA GLN A 67 -10.22 -13.90 4.18
C GLN A 67 -9.60 -13.78 2.78
N PRO A 68 -10.39 -13.37 1.76
CA PRO A 68 -9.90 -13.31 0.40
C PRO A 68 -8.81 -12.24 0.24
N VAL A 69 -7.77 -12.58 -0.52
CA VAL A 69 -6.76 -11.61 -0.95
C VAL A 69 -7.36 -10.73 -2.04
N ILE A 70 -7.33 -9.41 -1.83
CA ILE A 70 -7.84 -8.46 -2.81
C ILE A 70 -6.85 -8.34 -3.98
N ASN A 71 -7.34 -8.64 -5.18
CA ASN A 71 -6.61 -8.41 -6.43
C ASN A 71 -6.76 -6.97 -6.90
N GLN A 72 -5.83 -6.52 -7.75
CA GLN A 72 -5.92 -5.21 -8.37
C GLN A 72 -7.15 -5.16 -9.29
N ASP A 73 -7.97 -4.12 -9.11
CA ASP A 73 -9.10 -3.80 -9.98
C ASP A 73 -9.16 -2.28 -10.15
N ILE A 74 -8.62 -1.81 -11.27
CA ILE A 74 -8.50 -0.38 -11.53
C ILE A 74 -9.88 0.26 -11.76
N GLU A 75 -10.83 -0.45 -12.35
CA GLU A 75 -12.15 0.10 -12.64
C GLU A 75 -12.97 0.22 -11.35
N LEU A 76 -12.93 -0.80 -10.49
CA LEU A 76 -13.53 -0.75 -9.17
C LEU A 76 -12.86 0.33 -8.29
N SER A 77 -11.54 0.45 -8.35
CA SER A 77 -10.80 1.54 -7.69
C SER A 77 -11.31 2.92 -8.10
N ARG A 78 -11.44 3.18 -9.42
CA ARG A 78 -11.98 4.44 -9.94
C ARG A 78 -13.42 4.70 -9.48
N SER A 79 -14.25 3.67 -9.43
CA SER A 79 -15.64 3.80 -8.94
C SER A 79 -15.69 4.26 -7.47
N TYR A 80 -14.80 3.73 -6.63
CA TYR A 80 -14.70 4.14 -5.22
C TYR A 80 -14.17 5.57 -5.08
N LEU A 81 -13.21 5.98 -5.91
CA LEU A 81 -12.73 7.38 -5.94
C LEU A 81 -13.85 8.34 -6.33
N LYS A 82 -14.64 7.99 -7.36
CA LYS A 82 -15.78 8.79 -7.79
C LYS A 82 -16.84 8.91 -6.71
N ALA A 83 -17.17 7.81 -6.01
CA ALA A 83 -18.06 7.83 -4.86
C ALA A 83 -17.50 8.68 -3.69
N ALA A 84 -16.18 8.80 -3.60
CA ALA A 84 -15.51 9.66 -2.64
C ALA A 84 -15.50 11.15 -3.05
N GLY A 85 -15.88 11.49 -4.29
CA GLY A 85 -15.87 12.85 -4.84
C GLY A 85 -14.58 13.22 -5.57
N TYR A 86 -13.77 12.23 -5.96
CA TYR A 86 -12.55 12.42 -6.73
C TYR A 86 -12.75 11.91 -8.15
N ASP A 87 -12.31 12.69 -9.12
CA ASP A 87 -12.34 12.36 -10.53
C ASP A 87 -11.11 12.96 -11.23
N ALA A 88 -11.07 12.90 -12.57
CA ALA A 88 -9.93 13.41 -13.32
C ALA A 88 -9.72 14.93 -13.18
N SER A 89 -10.76 15.70 -12.84
CA SER A 89 -10.71 17.14 -12.61
C SER A 89 -10.35 17.50 -11.16
N ASN A 90 -10.60 16.58 -10.22
CA ASN A 90 -10.21 16.69 -8.81
C ASN A 90 -9.51 15.40 -8.35
N PRO A 91 -8.22 15.20 -8.71
CA PRO A 91 -7.51 13.97 -8.38
C PRO A 91 -7.22 13.88 -6.88
N LEU A 92 -7.24 12.64 -6.35
CA LEU A 92 -6.76 12.38 -4.99
C LEU A 92 -5.23 12.37 -5.00
N GLU A 93 -4.62 13.42 -4.45
CA GLU A 93 -3.18 13.45 -4.21
C GLU A 93 -2.86 12.94 -2.81
N VAL A 94 -2.01 11.91 -2.74
CA VAL A 94 -1.55 11.34 -1.47
C VAL A 94 -0.04 11.48 -1.42
N GLU A 95 0.44 12.35 -0.54
CA GLU A 95 1.86 12.47 -0.28
C GLU A 95 2.26 11.51 0.84
N ASN A 96 3.28 10.70 0.56
CA ASN A 96 3.89 9.83 1.55
C ASN A 96 4.88 10.64 2.42
N ARG A 97 4.35 11.53 3.28
CA ARG A 97 5.15 12.51 4.07
C ARG A 97 6.18 11.89 5.03
N ARG A 98 6.19 10.56 5.23
CA ARG A 98 7.14 9.85 6.10
C ARG A 98 7.63 8.50 5.55
N PHE A 99 7.84 8.39 4.24
CA PHE A 99 8.49 7.19 3.71
C PHE A 99 10.01 7.21 3.99
N ARG A 100 10.43 6.69 5.16
CA ARG A 100 11.82 6.25 5.45
C ARG A 100 12.20 4.97 4.66
N PHE A 101 11.63 4.80 3.48
CA PHE A 101 11.96 3.70 2.57
C PHE A 101 13.15 4.06 1.68
N GLN A 102 13.48 5.36 1.57
CA GLN A 102 14.71 5.81 0.96
C GLN A 102 15.96 5.39 1.73
N GLN A 103 15.91 5.01 3.02
CA GLN A 103 17.12 4.52 3.69
C GLN A 103 17.53 3.14 3.14
N TYR A 104 16.60 2.19 2.97
CA TYR A 104 16.96 0.86 2.49
C TYR A 104 17.31 0.80 1.00
N VAL A 105 16.65 1.56 0.14
CA VAL A 105 16.98 1.57 -1.31
C VAL A 105 18.27 2.35 -1.58
N ARG A 106 18.55 3.41 -0.81
CA ARG A 106 19.78 4.22 -0.97
C ARG A 106 21.01 3.55 -0.33
N ASP A 107 20.81 2.72 0.70
CA ASP A 107 21.88 1.92 1.31
C ASP A 107 22.17 0.61 0.53
N GLY A 108 21.20 0.12 -0.27
CA GLY A 108 21.37 -1.05 -1.13
C GLY A 108 21.83 -0.76 -2.56
N LEU A 109 21.64 0.47 -3.05
CA LEU A 109 22.15 0.94 -4.34
C LEU A 109 23.07 2.14 -4.09
N GLY A 110 24.35 1.82 -3.89
CA GLY A 110 25.40 2.84 -3.86
C GLY A 110 25.30 3.75 -5.09
N SER A 111 25.56 5.04 -4.84
CA SER A 111 25.78 6.15 -5.78
C SER A 111 24.59 7.07 -6.13
N ARG A 112 24.62 8.24 -5.47
CA ARG A 112 24.49 9.60 -6.04
C ARG A 112 23.44 9.81 -7.15
N ALA A 113 22.32 10.41 -6.78
CA ALA A 113 21.58 11.33 -7.65
C ALA A 113 21.22 12.58 -6.84
N VAL A 114 21.93 13.68 -7.13
CA VAL A 114 21.58 15.03 -6.70
C VAL A 114 20.65 15.58 -7.77
N TYR A 115 19.39 15.87 -7.41
CA TYR A 115 18.54 16.72 -8.24
C TYR A 115 18.30 18.03 -7.50
N ARG A 116 18.80 19.11 -8.10
CA ARG A 116 18.68 20.50 -7.65
C ARG A 116 17.75 21.16 -8.66
N SER A 117 16.58 21.66 -8.25
CA SER A 117 15.73 22.47 -9.12
C SER A 117 16.13 23.95 -8.98
N HIS A 118 16.47 24.58 -10.09
CA HIS A 118 16.15 25.96 -10.40
C HIS A 118 15.29 25.92 -11.66
#